data_AF-A0A381YEQ9-F1
#
_entry.id   AF-A0A381YEQ9-F1
#
_cell.length_a   1.000
_cell.length_b   1.000
_cell.length_c   1.000
_cell.angle_alpha   90.00
_cell.angle_beta   90.00
_cell.angle_gamma   90.00
#
_symmetry.space_group_name_H-M   'P 1'
#
loop_
_entity.id
_entity.type
_entity.pdbx_description
1 polymer ?
#
loop_
_entity_poly.entity_id
_entity_poly.type
_entity_poly.pdbx_seq_one_letter_code
_entity_poly.pdbx_strand_id
1 'polypeptide(L)'
;VTCGGRPEITQVGFDHTEANSLMTLFTTRMLNSGFLASSAFNPTWAHQPRHVSAFLQAAEPVFEEITEALEKNDIEQRINHKPKHTGFARLVE
;
A
#
# COMPACT_ATOMS: atom_id res chain seq x y z
N VAL A 1 0.18 10.27 5.04
CA VAL A 1 -0.56 9.56 3.95
C VAL A 1 -1.33 10.59 3.13
N THR A 2 -1.58 10.31 1.85
CA THR A 2 -2.47 11.10 0.99
C THR A 2 -3.73 10.28 0.68
N CYS A 3 -4.87 10.95 0.60
CA CYS A 3 -6.15 10.34 0.24
C CYS A 3 -6.81 11.17 -0.86
N GLY A 4 -7.47 10.52 -1.82
CA GLY A 4 -8.16 11.20 -2.91
C GLY A 4 -8.95 10.24 -3.78
N GLY A 5 -9.13 10.61 -5.04
CA GLY A 5 -9.86 9.82 -6.03
C GLY A 5 -11.16 10.49 -6.46
N ARG A 6 -12.09 9.68 -7.00
CA ARG A 6 -13.41 10.09 -7.49
C ARG A 6 -14.49 9.23 -6.81
N PRO A 7 -15.79 9.56 -6.89
CA PRO A 7 -16.85 8.76 -6.25
C PRO A 7 -16.78 7.25 -6.55
N GLU A 8 -16.30 6.88 -7.74
CA GLU A 8 -16.15 5.51 -8.22
C GLU A 8 -14.82 4.83 -7.82
N ILE A 9 -13.83 5.58 -7.33
CA ILE A 9 -12.48 5.08 -7.04
C ILE A 9 -11.84 5.85 -5.90
N THR A 10 -11.49 5.15 -4.83
CA THR A 10 -10.69 5.74 -3.74
C THR A 10 -9.22 5.50 -4.01
N GLN A 11 -8.39 6.51 -3.74
CA GLN A 11 -6.94 6.43 -3.86
C GLN A 11 -6.26 6.74 -2.53
N VAL A 12 -5.21 5.99 -2.23
CA VAL A 12 -4.35 6.18 -1.05
C VAL A 12 -2.89 6.18 -1.47
N GLY A 13 -2.10 7.04 -0.83
CA GLY A 13 -0.67 7.17 -1.07
C GLY A 13 0.10 7.58 0.18
N PHE A 14 1.41 7.73 0.02
CA PHE A 14 2.30 8.26 1.03
C PHE A 14 2.82 9.61 0.57
N ASP A 15 2.77 10.61 1.44
CA ASP A 15 3.40 11.91 1.22
C ASP A 15 4.84 11.82 1.73
N HIS A 16 5.71 11.22 0.92
CA HIS A 16 7.10 10.96 1.27
C HIS A 16 7.95 10.81 0.00
N THR A 17 9.23 11.12 0.09
CA THR A 17 10.18 10.93 -1.03
C THR A 17 10.29 9.45 -1.45
N GLU A 18 10.17 8.54 -0.49
CA GLU A 18 10.19 7.08 -0.70
C GLU A 18 8.78 6.47 -0.88
N ALA A 19 7.80 7.25 -1.36
CA ALA A 19 6.41 6.81 -1.45
C ALA A 19 6.19 5.49 -2.20
N ASN A 20 6.99 5.21 -3.23
CA ASN A 20 6.90 3.95 -3.96
C ASN A 20 7.36 2.76 -3.13
N SER A 21 8.44 2.91 -2.35
CA SER A 21 8.98 1.89 -1.46
C SER A 21 8.00 1.59 -0.32
N LEU A 22 7.45 2.65 0.29
CA LEU A 22 6.40 2.55 1.30
C LEU A 22 5.15 1.83 0.76
N MET A 23 4.71 2.18 -0.45
CA MET A 23 3.57 1.52 -1.10
C MET A 23 3.85 0.06 -1.46
N THR A 24 5.09 -0.28 -1.85
CA THR A 24 5.51 -1.67 -2.05
C THR A 24 5.42 -2.46 -0.74
N LEU A 25 5.97 -1.93 0.35
CA LEU A 25 5.90 -2.58 1.66
C LEU A 25 4.43 -2.82 2.05
N PHE A 26 3.61 -1.76 1.99
CA PHE A 26 2.18 -1.86 2.31
C PHE A 26 1.48 -2.94 1.48
N THR A 27 1.61 -2.88 0.16
CA THR A 27 0.97 -3.80 -0.79
C THR A 27 1.37 -5.25 -0.52
N THR A 28 2.67 -5.51 -0.32
CA THR A 28 3.18 -6.87 -0.11
C THR A 28 2.77 -7.46 1.24
N ARG A 29 2.75 -6.65 2.31
CA ARG A 29 2.28 -7.10 3.63
C ARG A 29 0.77 -7.33 3.68
N MET A 30 -0.01 -6.46 3.04
CA MET A 30 -1.45 -6.67 2.91
C MET A 30 -1.75 -7.93 2.09
N LEU A 31 -0.98 -8.21 1.04
CA LEU A 31 -1.11 -9.44 0.26
C LEU A 31 -0.82 -10.69 1.10
N ASN A 32 0.23 -10.66 1.92
CA ASN A 32 0.52 -11.74 2.88
C ASN A 32 -0.61 -11.94 3.89
N SER A 33 -1.38 -10.89 4.19
CA SER A 33 -2.54 -10.91 5.09
C SER A 33 -3.84 -11.28 4.36
N GLY A 34 -3.78 -11.66 3.09
CA GLY A 34 -4.94 -12.10 2.30
C GLY A 34 -5.71 -10.97 1.58
N PHE A 35 -5.16 -9.76 1.53
CA PHE A 35 -5.80 -8.61 0.87
C PHE A 35 -5.04 -8.20 -0.39
N LEU A 36 -5.73 -8.20 -1.53
CA LEU A 36 -5.23 -7.60 -2.76
C LEU A 36 -5.34 -6.06 -2.67
N ALA A 37 -4.47 -5.46 -1.85
CA ALA A 37 -4.40 -4.02 -1.69
C ALA A 37 -3.59 -3.37 -2.82
N SER A 38 -3.86 -2.09 -3.09
CA SER A 38 -3.04 -1.25 -3.97
C SER A 38 -3.23 0.23 -3.60
N SER A 39 -2.59 1.15 -4.33
CA SER A 39 -2.82 2.59 -4.16
C SER A 39 -4.23 3.04 -4.60
N ALA A 40 -5.02 2.17 -5.21
CA ALA A 40 -6.39 2.45 -5.62
C ALA A 40 -7.34 1.30 -5.32
N PHE A 41 -8.58 1.64 -5.01
CA PHE A 41 -9.64 0.69 -4.69
C PHE A 41 -10.96 1.13 -5.33
N ASN A 42 -11.55 0.22 -6.09
CA ASN A 42 -12.88 0.38 -6.68
C ASN A 42 -13.87 -0.45 -5.85
N PRO A 43 -14.64 0.17 -4.94
CA PRO A 43 -15.63 -0.55 -4.16
C PRO A 43 -16.71 -1.11 -5.08
N THR A 44 -17.23 -2.27 -4.70
CA THR A 44 -18.36 -2.92 -5.38
C THR A 44 -19.50 -3.15 -4.40
N TRP A 45 -20.72 -3.33 -4.91
CA TRP A 45 -21.90 -3.67 -4.09
C TRP A 45 -21.76 -4.98 -3.31
N ALA A 46 -20.77 -5.83 -3.63
CA ALA A 46 -20.48 -7.04 -2.87
C ALA A 46 -19.74 -6.76 -1.54
N HIS A 47 -19.18 -5.57 -1.36
CA HIS A 47 -18.48 -5.22 -0.13
C HIS A 47 -19.47 -5.01 1.02
N GLN A 48 -19.09 -5.50 2.20
CA GLN A 48 -19.88 -5.42 3.42
C GLN A 48 -19.02 -4.82 4.53
N PRO A 49 -19.61 -4.22 5.58
CA PRO A 49 -18.86 -3.54 6.64
C PRO A 49 -17.73 -4.38 7.24
N ARG A 50 -17.94 -5.70 7.40
CA ARG A 50 -16.91 -6.61 7.90
C ARG A 50 -15.65 -6.69 7.02
N HIS A 51 -15.76 -6.48 5.70
CA HIS A 51 -14.59 -6.47 4.81
C HIS A 51 -13.71 -5.25 5.10
N VAL A 52 -14.35 -4.10 5.38
CA VAL A 52 -13.65 -2.87 5.78
C VAL A 52 -12.98 -3.04 7.13
N SER A 53 -13.70 -3.57 8.12
CA SER A 53 -13.14 -3.83 9.45
C SER A 53 -11.94 -4.79 9.39
N ALA A 54 -12.05 -5.89 8.64
CA ALA A 54 -10.95 -6.84 8.48
C ALA A 54 -9.74 -6.23 7.75
N PHE A 55 -9.97 -5.40 6.73
CA PHE A 55 -8.90 -4.70 6.03
C PHE A 55 -8.16 -3.73 6.96
N LEU A 56 -8.89 -2.95 7.77
CA LEU A 56 -8.29 -2.00 8.71
C LEU A 56 -7.48 -2.71 9.79
N GLN A 57 -8.02 -3.81 10.34
CA GLN A 57 -7.31 -4.64 11.33
C GLN A 57 -6.02 -5.24 10.76
N ALA A 58 -6.03 -5.68 9.50
CA ALA A 58 -4.82 -6.18 8.84
C ALA A 58 -3.82 -5.07 8.50
N ALA A 59 -4.29 -3.86 8.22
CA ALA A 59 -3.44 -2.71 7.86
C ALA A 59 -2.71 -2.10 9.06
N GLU A 60 -3.29 -2.16 10.26
CA GLU A 60 -2.71 -1.57 11.48
C GLU A 60 -1.25 -1.98 11.74
N PRO A 61 -0.89 -3.28 11.86
CA PRO A 61 0.50 -3.69 12.06
C PRO A 61 1.42 -3.35 10.87
N VAL A 62 0.87 -3.17 9.67
CA VAL A 62 1.65 -2.77 8.49
C VAL A 62 2.05 -1.29 8.58
N PHE A 63 1.16 -0.44 9.11
CA PHE A 63 1.49 0.96 9.38
C PHE A 63 2.49 1.13 10.53
N GLU A 64 2.45 0.24 11.53
CA GLU A 64 3.49 0.15 12.56
C GLU A 64 4.85 -0.21 11.93
N GLU A 65 4.89 -1.25 11.07
CA GLU A 65 6.13 -1.64 10.35
C GLU A 65 6.67 -0.50 9.47
N ILE A 66 5.79 0.24 8.79
CA ILE A 66 6.17 1.42 7.99
C ILE A 66 6.81 2.50 8.85
N THR A 67 6.24 2.76 10.04
CA THR A 67 6.77 3.77 10.96
C THR A 67 8.16 3.36 11.43
N GLU A 68 8.31 2.11 11.85
CA GLU A 68 9.60 1.55 12.25
C GLU A 68 10.64 1.63 11.13
N ALA A 69 10.23 1.34 9.89
CA ALA A 69 11.12 1.37 8.73
C ALA A 69 11.63 2.79 8.42
N LEU A 70 10.79 3.80 8.60
CA LEU A 70 11.18 5.21 8.45
C LEU A 70 12.13 5.65 9.57
N GLU A 71 11.86 5.27 10.81
CA GLU A 71 12.74 5.57 11.95
C GLU A 71 14.14 4.95 11.78
N LYS A 72 14.19 3.71 11.28
CA LYS A 72 15.43 2.97 11.04
C LYS A 72 16.09 3.28 9.69
N ASN A 73 15.40 3.98 8.80
CA ASN A 73 15.82 4.21 7.42
C ASN A 73 16.16 2.90 6.68
N ASP A 74 15.35 1.85 6.87
CA ASP A 74 15.61 0.49 6.36
C ASP A 74 14.54 -0.05 5.38
N ILE A 75 13.71 0.85 4.82
CA ILE A 75 12.59 0.48 3.95
C ILE A 75 13.02 -0.32 2.71
N GLU A 76 14.11 0.09 2.07
CA GLU A 76 14.64 -0.58 0.87
C GLU A 76 15.04 -2.03 1.16
N GLN A 77 15.68 -2.30 2.31
CA GLN A 77 16.04 -3.66 2.70
C GLN A 77 14.79 -4.53 2.90
N ARG A 78 13.75 -4.01 3.55
CA ARG A 78 12.49 -4.75 3.81
C ARG A 78 11.73 -5.15 2.54
N ILE A 79 11.94 -4.44 1.44
CA ILE A 79 11.32 -4.69 0.14
C ILE A 79 12.28 -5.32 -0.89
N ASN A 80 13.44 -5.83 -0.45
CA ASN A 80 14.47 -6.40 -1.32
C ASN A 80 14.96 -5.42 -2.41
N HIS A 81 15.01 -4.13 -2.10
CA HIS A 81 15.46 -3.04 -2.98
C HIS A 81 14.71 -2.97 -4.31
N LYS A 82 13.42 -3.34 -4.29
CA LYS A 82 12.54 -3.41 -5.48
C LYS A 82 11.28 -2.58 -5.25
N PRO A 83 11.38 -1.23 -5.23
CA PRO A 83 10.19 -0.39 -5.17
C PRO A 83 9.33 -0.57 -6.41
N LYS A 84 8.03 -0.34 -6.26
CA LYS A 84 7.08 -0.41 -7.39
C LYS A 84 7.43 0.67 -8.41
N HIS A 85 7.15 0.39 -9.67
CA HIS A 85 7.24 1.40 -10.71
C HIS A 85 6.01 2.33 -10.69
N THR A 86 6.19 3.55 -11.21
CA THR A 86 5.10 4.48 -11.44
C THR A 86 4.65 4.37 -12.89
N GLY A 87 3.34 4.19 -13.10
CA GLY A 87 2.79 4.00 -14.43
C GLY A 87 3.21 2.68 -15.06
N PHE A 88 2.99 2.57 -16.36
CA PHE A 88 3.44 1.45 -17.16
C PHE A 88 4.81 1.78 -17.76
N ALA A 89 5.81 0.96 -17.48
CA ALA A 89 7.10 1.01 -18.14
C ALA A 89 7.31 -0.31 -18.89
N ARG A 90 7.85 -0.21 -20.11
CA ARG A 90 8.34 -1.41 -20.81
C ARG A 90 9.58 -1.90 -20.08
N LEU A 91 9.75 -3.22 -20.06
CA LEU A 91 11.03 -3.81 -19.65
C LEU A 91 12.09 -3.29 -20.63
N VAL A 92 12.99 -2.46 -20.13
CA VAL A 92 14.20 -2.05 -20.83
C VAL A 92 15.36 -2.62 -20.02
N GLU A 93 16.31 -3.27 -20.70
CA GLU A 93 17.55 -3.75 -20.09
C GLU A 93 18.37 -2.60 -19.52
#